data_AF-A0A377KMW6-F1
#
_entry.id   AF-A0A377KMW6-F1
#
_cell.length_a   1.000
_cell.length_b   1.000
_cell.length_c   1.000
_cell.angle_alpha   90.00
_cell.angle_beta   90.00
_cell.angle_gamma   90.00
#
_symmetry.space_group_name_H-M   'P 1'
#
loop_
_entity.id
_entity.type
_entity.pdbx_description
1 polymer ?
#
loop_
_entity_poly.entity_id
_entity_poly.type
_entity_poly.pdbx_seq_one_letter_code
_entity_poly.pdbx_strand_id
1 'polypeptide(L)'
;MNQTKKIGLTLFFVLFFCCSFSTDSYASDSGSTAREVAQDVTESQWQMMKDYFSQTPVAATEGYTIGTDFSPDFEQSCQYHERNEYNYTGSAKRIITKITSSDPDTLEVSYSNHTIQMKRGKGNNDHVLVTIEYHLEWSFRVQEKVLGTCWSVNDQIGSTGTFTDSIDVTVEQIQFTVTPKSTNRIELNLYDPKKIDPLTFVDYSGNTGPVTSYMQEKPDDSKLGATQGKFVFSDTKYTQAVVIPFTVVDTTPPTGRLKDPLTMELGTLPNLVDLFDYEPYDNDWQTVDILSSFDFKQLKKGTQPIQLILED
;
A
#
# COMPACT_ATOMS: atom_id res chain seq x y z
N MET A 1 87.89 -22.49 -78.87
CA MET A 1 87.31 -21.42 -78.03
C MET A 1 86.48 -20.50 -78.91
N ASN A 2 85.16 -20.58 -78.83
CA ASN A 2 84.34 -19.37 -78.87
C ASN A 2 82.99 -19.68 -78.23
N GLN A 3 82.68 -18.85 -77.25
CA GLN A 3 81.72 -19.08 -76.18
C GLN A 3 80.28 -19.02 -76.67
N THR A 4 79.50 -20.02 -76.26
CA THR A 4 78.04 -20.01 -76.28
C THR A 4 77.54 -18.89 -75.38
N LYS A 5 77.10 -17.76 -75.96
CA LYS A 5 76.41 -16.69 -75.21
C LYS A 5 74.99 -17.13 -74.92
N LYS A 6 74.73 -17.57 -73.68
CA LYS A 6 73.37 -17.71 -73.14
C LYS A 6 72.85 -16.31 -72.83
N ILE A 7 71.83 -15.88 -73.57
CA ILE A 7 71.07 -14.65 -73.29
C ILE A 7 70.03 -15.04 -72.25
N GLY A 8 70.27 -14.66 -70.99
CA GLY A 8 69.28 -14.74 -69.92
C GLY A 8 68.29 -13.60 -70.09
N LEU A 9 67.04 -13.93 -70.37
CA LEU A 9 65.92 -12.99 -70.37
C LEU A 9 65.42 -12.86 -68.93
N THR A 10 65.89 -11.83 -68.21
CA THR A 10 65.37 -11.49 -66.88
C THR A 10 64.05 -10.73 -67.06
N LEU A 11 62.92 -11.40 -66.85
CA LEU A 11 61.62 -10.75 -66.76
C LEU A 11 61.56 -9.92 -65.47
N PHE A 12 61.50 -8.59 -65.60
CA PHE A 12 61.08 -7.71 -64.50
C PHE A 12 59.54 -7.67 -64.49
N PHE A 13 58.92 -8.43 -63.59
CA PHE A 13 57.52 -8.22 -63.24
C PHE A 13 57.43 -7.01 -62.31
N VAL A 14 57.13 -5.84 -62.87
CA VAL A 14 56.61 -4.72 -62.08
C VAL A 14 55.11 -4.99 -61.91
N LEU A 15 54.76 -5.72 -60.86
CA LEU A 15 53.37 -5.80 -60.38
C LEU A 15 52.99 -4.43 -59.81
N PHE A 16 52.45 -3.57 -60.68
CA PHE A 16 51.56 -2.50 -60.23
C PHE A 16 50.30 -3.19 -59.70
N PHE A 17 50.35 -3.62 -58.45
CA PHE A 17 49.18 -4.03 -57.70
C PHE A 17 48.40 -2.75 -57.39
N CYS A 18 47.66 -2.23 -58.38
CA CYS A 18 46.47 -1.48 -58.09
C CYS A 18 45.49 -2.49 -57.46
N CYS A 19 45.63 -2.73 -56.16
CA CYS A 19 44.49 -3.17 -55.37
C CYS A 19 43.49 -2.02 -55.43
N SER A 20 42.63 -2.03 -56.45
CA SER A 20 41.28 -1.51 -56.29
C SER A 20 40.64 -2.41 -55.24
N PHE A 21 40.85 -2.10 -53.97
CA PHE A 21 39.98 -2.65 -52.94
C PHE A 21 38.60 -2.13 -53.28
N SER A 22 37.67 -3.02 -53.61
CA SER A 22 36.26 -2.68 -53.54
C SER A 22 36.02 -2.11 -52.14
N THR A 23 35.56 -0.87 -52.05
CA THR A 23 35.18 -0.21 -50.80
C THR A 23 33.97 -0.85 -50.12
N ASP A 24 33.47 -1.96 -50.64
CA ASP A 24 32.40 -2.72 -50.05
C ASP A 24 33.03 -3.75 -49.09
N SER A 25 33.49 -3.30 -47.91
CA SER A 25 33.57 -4.25 -46.79
C SER A 25 32.14 -4.57 -46.41
N TYR A 26 31.72 -5.80 -46.72
CA TYR A 26 30.45 -6.32 -46.25
C TYR A 26 30.61 -6.65 -44.78
N ALA A 27 30.62 -5.62 -43.94
CA ALA A 27 30.55 -5.66 -42.48
C ALA A 27 29.16 -6.18 -42.04
N SER A 28 28.78 -7.38 -42.51
CA SER A 28 27.42 -7.92 -42.42
C SER A 28 26.97 -8.18 -40.98
N ASP A 29 27.93 -8.37 -40.07
CA ASP A 29 27.73 -8.59 -38.63
C ASP A 29 27.78 -7.28 -37.81
N SER A 30 28.12 -6.15 -38.43
CA SER A 30 28.08 -4.83 -37.78
C SER A 30 26.67 -4.45 -37.32
N GLY A 31 25.62 -4.94 -37.98
CA GLY A 31 24.23 -4.73 -37.60
C GLY A 31 23.79 -5.52 -36.36
N SER A 32 24.19 -6.81 -36.25
CA SER A 32 23.99 -7.57 -35.01
C SER A 32 24.76 -6.97 -33.84
N THR A 33 25.97 -6.46 -34.10
CA THR A 33 26.81 -5.79 -33.10
C THR A 33 26.23 -4.42 -32.70
N ALA A 34 25.63 -3.68 -33.64
CA ALA A 34 25.00 -2.38 -33.36
C ALA A 34 23.86 -2.47 -32.34
N ARG A 35 23.05 -3.53 -32.39
CA ARG A 35 22.01 -3.79 -31.38
C ARG A 35 22.61 -3.93 -29.98
N GLU A 36 23.72 -4.66 -29.86
CA GLU A 36 24.39 -4.88 -28.58
C GLU A 36 25.03 -3.58 -28.07
N VAL A 37 25.61 -2.77 -28.95
CA VAL A 37 26.11 -1.43 -28.59
C VAL A 37 24.97 -0.51 -28.15
N ALA A 38 23.81 -0.55 -28.80
CA ALA A 38 22.63 0.22 -28.37
C ALA A 38 22.16 -0.19 -26.97
N GLN A 39 22.23 -1.50 -26.65
CA GLN A 39 21.94 -2.01 -25.32
C GLN A 39 22.96 -1.48 -24.31
N ASP A 40 24.27 -1.63 -24.56
CA ASP A 40 25.35 -1.18 -23.67
C ASP A 40 25.27 0.33 -23.38
N VAL A 41 25.10 1.14 -24.43
CA VAL A 41 25.09 2.61 -24.35
C VAL A 41 23.93 3.13 -23.49
N THR A 42 22.79 2.42 -23.50
CA THR A 42 21.60 2.78 -22.72
C THR A 42 21.56 2.12 -21.33
N GLU A 43 22.43 1.12 -21.06
CA GLU A 43 22.33 0.26 -19.89
C GLU A 43 22.53 1.00 -18.57
N SER A 44 23.49 1.92 -18.51
CA SER A 44 23.77 2.67 -17.28
C SER A 44 22.56 3.49 -16.82
N GLN A 45 21.89 4.21 -17.74
CA GLN A 45 20.68 4.95 -17.40
C GLN A 45 19.50 4.05 -17.05
N TRP A 46 19.37 2.91 -17.75
CA TRP A 46 18.36 1.93 -17.44
C TRP A 46 18.55 1.33 -16.05
N GLN A 47 19.78 0.98 -15.68
CA GLN A 47 20.06 0.39 -14.39
C GLN A 47 19.93 1.41 -13.25
N MET A 48 20.30 2.68 -13.45
CA MET A 48 19.99 3.75 -12.50
C MET A 48 18.48 3.87 -12.22
N MET A 49 17.65 3.69 -13.24
CA MET A 49 16.19 3.69 -13.07
C MET A 49 15.71 2.51 -12.24
N LYS A 50 16.19 1.30 -12.55
CA LYS A 50 15.84 0.08 -11.80
C LYS A 50 16.32 0.16 -10.35
N ASP A 51 17.52 0.64 -10.14
CA ASP A 51 18.12 0.81 -8.81
C ASP A 51 17.32 1.83 -7.99
N TYR A 52 16.90 2.95 -8.57
CA TYR A 52 16.05 3.93 -7.90
C TYR A 52 14.77 3.29 -7.35
N PHE A 53 14.01 2.57 -8.18
CA PHE A 53 12.73 1.98 -7.75
C PHE A 53 12.88 0.76 -6.86
N SER A 54 13.93 -0.05 -7.04
CA SER A 54 14.18 -1.21 -6.16
C SER A 54 14.70 -0.81 -4.78
N GLN A 55 15.40 0.33 -4.67
CA GLN A 55 15.97 0.83 -3.40
C GLN A 55 15.09 1.87 -2.70
N THR A 56 14.09 2.43 -3.39
CA THR A 56 13.16 3.41 -2.81
C THR A 56 11.85 2.71 -2.44
N PRO A 57 11.63 2.35 -1.16
CA PRO A 57 10.39 1.70 -0.76
C PRO A 57 9.20 2.65 -0.94
N VAL A 58 8.07 2.09 -1.37
CA VAL A 58 6.81 2.83 -1.45
C VAL A 58 6.19 2.86 -0.06
N ALA A 59 6.03 4.04 0.52
CA ALA A 59 5.54 4.19 1.89
C ALA A 59 4.12 3.62 2.08
N ALA A 60 3.80 3.24 3.32
CA ALA A 60 2.55 2.55 3.64
C ALA A 60 1.28 3.40 3.40
N THR A 61 1.40 4.73 3.37
CA THR A 61 0.27 5.65 3.22
C THR A 61 -0.42 5.46 1.85
N GLU A 62 -1.70 5.06 1.85
CA GLU A 62 -2.51 4.96 0.63
C GLU A 62 -2.45 6.27 -0.18
N GLY A 63 -2.23 6.15 -1.50
CA GLY A 63 -2.09 7.29 -2.40
C GLY A 63 -0.71 7.96 -2.40
N TYR A 64 0.22 7.54 -1.55
CA TYR A 64 1.62 7.97 -1.64
C TYR A 64 2.20 7.61 -3.01
N THR A 65 2.99 8.50 -3.59
CA THR A 65 3.59 8.30 -4.90
C THR A 65 5.09 8.47 -4.84
N ILE A 66 5.81 7.54 -5.45
CA ILE A 66 7.20 7.76 -5.87
C ILE A 66 7.23 7.88 -7.39
N GLY A 67 8.18 8.65 -7.87
CA GLY A 67 8.35 8.86 -9.28
C GLY A 67 9.62 9.65 -9.49
N THR A 68 10.20 9.47 -10.65
CA THR A 68 11.34 10.26 -11.07
C THR A 68 11.22 10.50 -12.56
N ASP A 69 11.66 11.69 -12.95
CA ASP A 69 11.78 12.07 -14.34
C ASP A 69 13.04 11.41 -14.90
N PHE A 70 12.91 10.68 -16.00
CA PHE A 70 14.04 10.16 -16.76
C PHE A 70 14.08 10.85 -18.12
N SER A 71 15.26 10.88 -18.73
CA SER A 71 15.40 11.39 -20.10
C SER A 71 14.34 10.75 -21.02
N PRO A 72 13.66 11.53 -21.87
CA PRO A 72 12.48 11.10 -22.60
C PRO A 72 12.52 9.69 -23.19
N ASP A 73 13.64 9.34 -23.82
CA ASP A 73 13.80 8.06 -24.50
C ASP A 73 14.99 7.25 -23.97
N PHE A 74 15.47 7.56 -22.75
CA PHE A 74 16.78 7.10 -22.27
C PHE A 74 17.88 7.31 -23.32
N GLU A 75 17.77 8.42 -24.09
CA GLU A 75 18.65 8.67 -25.23
C GLU A 75 20.07 8.94 -24.74
N GLN A 76 21.01 8.14 -25.23
CA GLN A 76 22.42 8.26 -24.93
C GLN A 76 23.21 8.30 -26.22
N SER A 77 24.17 9.23 -26.28
CA SER A 77 25.09 9.36 -27.41
C SER A 77 26.46 8.83 -27.01
N CYS A 78 27.00 7.93 -27.83
CA CYS A 78 28.39 7.49 -27.73
C CYS A 78 29.25 8.25 -28.75
N GLN A 79 30.40 8.75 -28.30
CA GLN A 79 31.37 9.41 -29.17
C GLN A 79 32.37 8.39 -29.75
N TYR A 80 32.66 7.33 -29.00
CA TYR A 80 33.54 6.24 -29.38
C TYR A 80 33.17 5.01 -28.57
N HIS A 81 32.66 3.96 -29.22
CA HIS A 81 32.34 2.70 -28.59
C HIS A 81 32.92 1.56 -29.45
N GLU A 82 34.06 1.01 -29.03
CA GLU A 82 34.70 -0.11 -29.70
C GLU A 82 34.03 -1.42 -29.27
N ARG A 83 33.58 -2.23 -30.24
CA ARG A 83 33.08 -3.59 -30.02
C ARG A 83 33.48 -4.45 -31.20
N ASN A 84 34.13 -5.58 -30.92
CA ASN A 84 34.81 -6.40 -31.93
C ASN A 84 35.81 -5.56 -32.73
N GLU A 85 35.73 -5.57 -34.06
CA GLU A 85 36.54 -4.76 -34.97
C GLU A 85 35.89 -3.42 -35.35
N TYR A 86 34.75 -3.08 -34.75
CA TYR A 86 33.97 -1.90 -35.08
C TYR A 86 34.06 -0.82 -34.01
N ASN A 87 34.02 0.43 -34.45
CA ASN A 87 33.80 1.59 -33.60
C ASN A 87 32.49 2.29 -34.00
N TYR A 88 31.67 2.58 -33.00
CA TYR A 88 30.37 3.22 -33.15
C TYR A 88 30.36 4.64 -32.60
N THR A 89 29.76 5.56 -33.34
CA THR A 89 29.52 6.94 -32.92
C THR A 89 28.10 7.35 -33.31
N GLY A 90 27.30 7.80 -32.35
CA GLY A 90 25.90 8.19 -32.58
C GLY A 90 25.03 7.95 -31.36
N SER A 91 23.71 7.90 -31.52
CA SER A 91 22.77 7.77 -30.41
C SER A 91 22.00 6.45 -30.40
N ALA A 92 21.64 6.02 -29.20
CA ALA A 92 20.71 4.93 -28.94
C ALA A 92 19.67 5.35 -27.90
N LYS A 93 18.48 4.76 -28.02
CA LYS A 93 17.31 5.00 -27.19
C LYS A 93 16.78 3.69 -26.65
N ARG A 94 16.23 3.72 -25.44
CA ARG A 94 15.47 2.62 -24.84
C ARG A 94 14.08 3.14 -24.52
N ILE A 95 13.11 2.77 -25.34
CA ILE A 95 11.77 3.36 -25.31
C ILE A 95 10.83 2.42 -24.57
N ILE A 96 10.30 2.87 -23.44
CA ILE A 96 9.28 2.13 -22.69
C ILE A 96 7.97 2.21 -23.46
N THR A 97 7.41 1.03 -23.74
CA THR A 97 6.13 0.88 -24.45
C THR A 97 4.99 0.58 -23.50
N LYS A 98 5.27 -0.12 -22.39
CA LYS A 98 4.29 -0.50 -21.39
C LYS A 98 4.93 -0.79 -20.04
N ILE A 99 4.21 -0.48 -18.97
CA ILE A 99 4.57 -0.84 -17.61
C ILE A 99 3.36 -1.48 -16.93
N THR A 100 3.56 -2.57 -16.21
CA THR A 100 2.49 -3.29 -15.52
C THR A 100 2.92 -3.75 -14.14
N SER A 101 2.01 -3.66 -13.19
CA SER A 101 2.17 -4.21 -11.85
C SER A 101 1.60 -5.63 -11.80
N SER A 102 2.31 -6.54 -11.12
CA SER A 102 1.80 -7.88 -10.78
C SER A 102 0.67 -7.84 -9.74
N ASP A 103 0.58 -6.76 -8.96
CA ASP A 103 -0.48 -6.51 -7.99
C ASP A 103 -0.87 -5.02 -8.00
N PRO A 104 -1.77 -4.62 -8.93
CA PRO A 104 -2.26 -3.25 -9.03
C PRO A 104 -3.03 -2.76 -7.80
N ASP A 105 -3.58 -3.67 -6.97
CA ASP A 105 -4.28 -3.30 -5.75
C ASP A 105 -3.29 -2.80 -4.70
N THR A 106 -2.09 -3.40 -4.61
CA THR A 106 -1.00 -2.96 -3.72
C THR A 106 -0.23 -1.76 -4.29
N LEU A 107 0.12 -1.82 -5.58
CA LEU A 107 0.94 -0.82 -6.26
C LEU A 107 0.45 -0.57 -7.68
N GLU A 108 -0.15 0.59 -7.90
CA GLU A 108 -0.54 1.07 -9.23
C GLU A 108 0.70 1.67 -9.92
N VAL A 109 0.89 1.36 -11.20
CA VAL A 109 2.01 1.89 -12.00
C VAL A 109 1.49 2.60 -13.23
N SER A 110 2.12 3.70 -13.57
CA SER A 110 1.82 4.43 -14.80
C SER A 110 3.11 4.95 -15.45
N TYR A 111 3.04 5.11 -16.76
CA TYR A 111 4.09 5.71 -17.56
C TYR A 111 3.46 6.75 -18.47
N SER A 112 3.79 8.02 -18.23
CA SER A 112 3.28 9.14 -19.03
C SER A 112 4.32 10.24 -19.10
N ASN A 113 4.47 10.88 -20.26
CA ASN A 113 5.44 11.95 -20.47
C ASN A 113 6.83 11.62 -19.89
N HIS A 114 7.29 10.38 -20.11
CA HIS A 114 8.62 9.89 -19.69
C HIS A 114 8.85 9.78 -18.17
N THR A 115 7.79 9.96 -17.39
CA THR A 115 7.79 9.73 -15.97
C THR A 115 7.19 8.36 -15.69
N ILE A 116 7.94 7.50 -15.00
CA ILE A 116 7.40 6.33 -14.33
C ILE A 116 6.89 6.80 -12.95
N GLN A 117 5.61 6.56 -12.68
CA GLN A 117 5.01 6.83 -11.39
C GLN A 117 4.51 5.53 -10.78
N MET A 118 4.84 5.32 -9.51
CA MET A 118 4.33 4.21 -8.72
C MET A 118 3.52 4.78 -7.56
N LYS A 119 2.27 4.35 -7.44
CA LYS A 119 1.31 4.88 -6.47
C LYS A 119 0.84 3.76 -5.55
N ARG A 120 0.90 4.03 -4.25
CA ARG A 120 0.44 3.13 -3.20
C ARG A 120 -1.06 2.91 -3.30
N GLY A 121 -1.47 1.66 -3.45
CA GLY A 121 -2.86 1.21 -3.38
C GLY A 121 -3.24 0.70 -1.98
N LYS A 122 -4.33 -0.09 -1.92
CA LYS A 122 -4.91 -0.65 -0.68
C LYS A 122 -4.43 -2.07 -0.35
N GLY A 123 -3.86 -2.76 -1.32
CA GLY A 123 -3.31 -4.09 -1.14
C GLY A 123 -2.10 -4.07 -0.20
N ASN A 124 -1.72 -5.22 0.32
CA ASN A 124 -0.74 -5.32 1.40
C ASN A 124 0.31 -6.38 1.16
N ASN A 125 0.71 -6.54 -0.10
CA ASN A 125 1.94 -7.27 -0.42
C ASN A 125 3.14 -6.36 -0.15
N ASP A 126 4.19 -6.93 0.42
CA ASP A 126 5.44 -6.24 0.75
C ASP A 126 6.41 -6.17 -0.44
N HIS A 127 6.20 -7.02 -1.44
CA HIS A 127 6.91 -7.03 -2.71
C HIS A 127 5.93 -7.03 -3.86
N VAL A 128 6.18 -6.16 -4.85
CA VAL A 128 5.41 -6.12 -6.10
C VAL A 128 6.39 -6.13 -7.27
N LEU A 129 6.25 -7.13 -8.14
CA LEU A 129 7.00 -7.18 -9.39
C LEU A 129 6.37 -6.22 -10.39
N VAL A 130 7.16 -5.27 -10.88
CA VAL A 130 6.81 -4.34 -11.96
C VAL A 130 7.50 -4.79 -13.24
N THR A 131 6.73 -5.07 -14.28
CA THR A 131 7.22 -5.48 -15.59
C THR A 131 7.26 -4.30 -16.54
N ILE A 132 8.36 -4.14 -17.26
CA ILE A 132 8.58 -3.08 -18.24
C ILE A 132 8.80 -3.71 -19.61
N GLU A 133 7.96 -3.35 -20.57
CA GLU A 133 8.14 -3.70 -21.98
C GLU A 133 8.79 -2.52 -22.72
N TYR A 134 9.85 -2.77 -23.48
CA TYR A 134 10.60 -1.72 -24.18
C TYR A 134 11.15 -2.20 -25.52
N HIS A 135 11.55 -1.27 -26.39
CA HIS A 135 12.38 -1.56 -27.55
C HIS A 135 13.59 -0.63 -27.61
N LEU A 136 14.60 -1.02 -28.38
CA LEU A 136 15.78 -0.20 -28.64
C LEU A 136 15.64 0.44 -30.02
N GLU A 137 16.12 1.67 -30.14
CA GLU A 137 16.34 2.36 -31.42
C GLU A 137 17.76 2.91 -31.44
N TRP A 138 18.42 2.89 -32.59
CA TRP A 138 19.77 3.45 -32.71
C TRP A 138 20.05 4.03 -34.09
N SER A 139 21.00 4.96 -34.10
CA SER A 139 21.57 5.55 -35.30
C SER A 139 23.06 5.76 -35.06
N PHE A 140 23.87 4.87 -35.61
CA PHE A 140 25.32 4.87 -35.44
C PHE A 140 26.04 5.01 -36.77
N ARG A 141 27.03 5.89 -36.77
CA ARG A 141 28.14 5.83 -37.73
C ARG A 141 29.10 4.75 -37.31
N VAL A 142 29.53 3.94 -38.27
CA VAL A 142 30.36 2.77 -37.99
C VAL A 142 31.68 2.84 -38.76
N GLN A 143 32.76 2.53 -38.05
CA GLN A 143 34.09 2.36 -38.63
C GLN A 143 34.62 0.97 -38.30
N GLU A 144 35.20 0.28 -39.28
CA GLU A 144 35.83 -1.03 -39.13
C GLU A 144 37.35 -0.87 -39.08
N LYS A 145 38.01 -1.58 -38.15
CA LYS A 145 39.45 -1.55 -37.93
C LYS A 145 40.14 -2.64 -38.74
N VAL A 146 40.65 -2.26 -39.90
CA VAL A 146 41.39 -3.15 -40.80
C VAL A 146 42.88 -2.83 -40.73
N LEU A 147 43.70 -3.81 -40.32
CA LEU A 147 45.16 -3.68 -40.22
C LEU A 147 45.63 -2.44 -39.43
N GLY A 148 44.90 -2.09 -38.36
CA GLY A 148 45.22 -0.96 -37.49
C GLY A 148 44.75 0.42 -38.00
N THR A 149 44.06 0.48 -39.13
CA THR A 149 43.44 1.70 -39.67
C THR A 149 41.91 1.58 -39.66
N CYS A 150 41.21 2.62 -39.22
CA CYS A 150 39.75 2.65 -39.22
C CYS A 150 39.21 3.12 -40.58
N TRP A 151 38.29 2.36 -41.16
CA TRP A 151 37.61 2.67 -42.42
C TRP A 151 36.11 2.81 -42.16
N SER A 152 35.47 3.84 -42.73
CA SER A 152 34.02 3.97 -42.64
C SER A 152 33.33 2.82 -43.37
N VAL A 153 32.34 2.23 -42.73
CA VAL A 153 31.47 1.20 -43.30
C VAL A 153 30.02 1.67 -43.27
N ASN A 154 29.08 0.81 -43.64
CA ASN A 154 27.66 1.15 -43.61
C ASN A 154 27.21 1.56 -42.21
N ASP A 155 26.67 2.77 -42.10
CA ASP A 155 25.99 3.25 -40.90
C ASP A 155 24.89 2.26 -40.49
N GLN A 156 24.76 2.06 -39.18
CA GLN A 156 23.80 1.12 -38.61
C GLN A 156 22.67 1.91 -37.97
N ILE A 157 21.51 1.87 -38.63
CA ILE A 157 20.27 2.46 -38.15
C ILE A 157 19.27 1.33 -38.02
N GLY A 158 18.65 1.21 -36.85
CA GLY A 158 17.73 0.11 -36.63
C GLY A 158 16.91 0.25 -35.36
N SER A 159 16.00 -0.69 -35.22
CA SER A 159 15.22 -0.91 -34.01
C SER A 159 15.07 -2.40 -33.73
N THR A 160 14.78 -2.74 -32.48
CA THR A 160 14.42 -4.11 -32.11
C THR A 160 12.92 -4.32 -32.05
N GLY A 161 12.50 -5.58 -31.95
CA GLY A 161 11.21 -5.91 -31.35
C GLY A 161 11.17 -5.59 -29.85
N THR A 162 10.06 -5.98 -29.23
CA THR A 162 9.81 -5.77 -27.80
C THR A 162 10.63 -6.73 -26.94
N PHE A 163 11.31 -6.17 -25.93
CA PHE A 163 11.91 -6.87 -24.81
C PHE A 163 11.10 -6.65 -23.55
N THR A 164 11.38 -7.49 -22.54
CA THR A 164 10.78 -7.40 -21.23
C THR A 164 11.86 -7.39 -20.17
N ASP A 165 11.72 -6.53 -19.19
CA ASP A 165 12.52 -6.50 -17.96
C ASP A 165 11.60 -6.32 -16.75
N SER A 166 12.14 -6.47 -15.55
CA SER A 166 11.37 -6.35 -14.32
C SER A 166 12.14 -5.67 -13.20
N ILE A 167 11.38 -5.03 -12.31
CA ILE A 167 11.84 -4.41 -11.08
C ILE A 167 11.04 -5.04 -9.94
N ASP A 168 11.74 -5.56 -8.93
CA ASP A 168 11.12 -5.93 -7.65
C ASP A 168 11.05 -4.67 -6.79
N VAL A 169 9.84 -4.24 -6.46
CA VAL A 169 9.59 -3.02 -5.69
C VAL A 169 9.15 -3.39 -4.30
N THR A 170 9.89 -2.89 -3.30
CA THR A 170 9.50 -3.02 -1.89
C THR A 170 8.39 -2.03 -1.57
N VAL A 171 7.33 -2.51 -0.95
CA VAL A 171 6.19 -1.70 -0.52
C VAL A 171 6.01 -1.87 0.99
N GLU A 172 5.99 -0.76 1.73
CA GLU A 172 5.76 -0.83 3.16
C GLU A 172 4.34 -1.34 3.45
N GLN A 173 4.27 -2.31 4.35
CA GLN A 173 3.00 -2.89 4.78
C GLN A 173 2.17 -1.86 5.54
N ILE A 174 0.89 -1.80 5.22
CA ILE A 174 -0.08 -1.07 6.00
C ILE A 174 -0.34 -1.87 7.28
N GLN A 175 -0.01 -1.29 8.44
CA GLN A 175 -0.24 -1.93 9.72
C GLN A 175 -1.70 -1.77 10.14
N PHE A 176 -2.36 -2.91 10.34
CA PHE A 176 -3.68 -2.93 10.98
C PHE A 176 -3.56 -2.32 12.38
N THR A 177 -4.27 -1.21 12.59
CA THR A 177 -4.23 -0.44 13.83
C THR A 177 -5.63 -0.26 14.35
N VAL A 178 -5.80 -0.50 15.65
CA VAL A 178 -7.06 -0.32 16.38
C VAL A 178 -6.80 0.52 17.61
N THR A 179 -7.56 1.60 17.75
CA THR A 179 -7.43 2.58 18.84
C THR A 179 -8.76 2.75 19.55
N PRO A 180 -8.81 2.72 20.89
CA PRO A 180 -10.04 3.02 21.63
C PRO A 180 -10.52 4.45 21.39
N LYS A 181 -11.83 4.61 21.24
CA LYS A 181 -12.48 5.93 21.33
C LYS A 181 -12.38 6.47 22.76
N SER A 182 -12.33 7.79 22.92
CA SER A 182 -12.18 8.43 24.23
C SER A 182 -13.46 8.50 25.06
N THR A 183 -14.63 8.31 24.44
CA THR A 183 -15.95 8.55 25.07
C THR A 183 -16.77 7.28 25.26
N ASN A 184 -16.13 6.12 25.37
CA ASN A 184 -16.85 4.87 25.53
C ASN A 184 -17.58 4.83 26.88
N ARG A 185 -18.89 4.57 26.82
CA ARG A 185 -19.77 4.48 27.98
C ARG A 185 -20.52 3.16 27.95
N ILE A 186 -20.76 2.60 29.12
CA ILE A 186 -21.62 1.44 29.32
C ILE A 186 -22.58 1.73 30.45
N GLU A 187 -23.75 1.14 30.36
CA GLU A 187 -24.80 1.29 31.35
C GLU A 187 -24.56 0.30 32.50
N LEU A 188 -24.77 0.77 33.73
CA LEU A 188 -24.62 -0.02 34.94
C LEU A 188 -25.43 -1.32 34.86
N ASN A 189 -24.81 -2.46 35.18
CA ASN A 189 -25.39 -3.82 35.17
C ASN A 189 -26.00 -4.31 33.84
N LEU A 190 -25.97 -3.49 32.78
CA LEU A 190 -26.65 -3.80 31.52
C LEU A 190 -25.68 -4.14 30.37
N TYR A 191 -24.40 -4.38 30.65
CA TYR A 191 -23.44 -4.78 29.61
C TYR A 191 -23.62 -6.25 29.21
N ASP A 192 -24.23 -6.46 28.04
CA ASP A 192 -24.42 -7.77 27.41
C ASP A 192 -23.46 -7.97 26.22
N PRO A 193 -22.40 -8.80 26.36
CA PRO A 193 -21.41 -9.02 25.30
C PRO A 193 -21.97 -9.75 24.07
N LYS A 194 -23.18 -10.32 24.13
CA LYS A 194 -23.83 -10.94 22.96
C LYS A 194 -24.59 -9.94 22.09
N LYS A 195 -24.92 -8.77 22.64
CA LYS A 195 -25.69 -7.73 21.95
C LYS A 195 -24.85 -6.53 21.54
N ILE A 196 -23.66 -6.41 22.10
CA ILE A 196 -22.76 -5.29 21.89
C ILE A 196 -21.71 -5.67 20.84
N ASP A 197 -21.54 -4.83 19.82
CA ASP A 197 -20.46 -4.95 18.84
C ASP A 197 -19.23 -4.17 19.33
N PRO A 198 -18.09 -4.84 19.64
CA PRO A 198 -16.86 -4.17 20.07
C PRO A 198 -16.32 -3.15 19.08
N LEU A 199 -16.62 -3.27 17.78
CA LEU A 199 -16.20 -2.32 16.75
C LEU A 199 -16.79 -0.92 16.96
N THR A 200 -17.87 -0.79 17.73
CA THR A 200 -18.48 0.51 18.04
C THR A 200 -17.60 1.37 18.94
N PHE A 201 -16.69 0.78 19.73
CA PHE A 201 -15.88 1.47 20.74
C PHE A 201 -14.46 1.83 20.29
N VAL A 202 -14.12 1.52 19.05
CA VAL A 202 -12.77 1.72 18.50
C VAL A 202 -12.84 2.42 17.16
N ASP A 203 -11.75 3.09 16.82
CA ASP A 203 -11.41 3.46 15.46
C ASP A 203 -10.36 2.46 14.96
N TYR A 204 -10.50 1.98 13.73
CA TYR A 204 -9.53 1.09 13.13
C TYR A 204 -9.18 1.51 11.70
N SER A 205 -7.96 1.21 11.30
CA SER A 205 -7.43 1.54 9.98
C SER A 205 -6.43 0.49 9.52
N GLY A 206 -6.10 0.56 8.24
CA GLY A 206 -5.07 -0.29 7.65
C GLY A 206 -5.45 -1.76 7.53
N ASN A 207 -6.74 -2.08 7.63
CA ASN A 207 -7.25 -3.42 7.42
C ASN A 207 -7.27 -3.78 5.93
N THR A 208 -6.92 -5.03 5.66
CA THR A 208 -6.83 -5.61 4.30
C THR A 208 -8.09 -6.38 3.88
N GLY A 209 -9.11 -6.38 4.74
CA GLY A 209 -10.37 -7.07 4.55
C GLY A 209 -11.36 -6.78 5.69
N PRO A 210 -12.43 -7.57 5.82
CA PRO A 210 -13.39 -7.43 6.93
C PRO A 210 -12.68 -7.55 8.28
N VAL A 211 -13.03 -6.66 9.21
CA VAL A 211 -12.53 -6.72 10.58
C VAL A 211 -13.51 -7.50 11.43
N THR A 212 -12.98 -8.46 12.17
CA THR A 212 -13.71 -9.24 13.17
C THR A 212 -13.23 -8.86 14.56
N SER A 213 -14.08 -9.10 15.56
CA SER A 213 -13.72 -8.84 16.95
C SER A 213 -14.30 -9.89 17.88
N TYR A 214 -13.65 -10.09 19.02
CA TYR A 214 -14.22 -10.79 20.15
C TYR A 214 -13.76 -10.19 21.46
N MET A 215 -14.56 -10.37 22.51
CA MET A 215 -14.23 -9.92 23.84
C MET A 215 -13.41 -10.98 24.57
N GLN A 216 -12.23 -10.58 25.05
CA GLN A 216 -11.36 -11.42 25.88
C GLN A 216 -11.66 -11.22 27.36
N GLU A 217 -11.90 -9.97 27.79
CA GLU A 217 -12.22 -9.62 29.18
C GLU A 217 -13.38 -8.63 29.20
N LYS A 218 -14.47 -9.00 29.90
CA LYS A 218 -15.64 -8.14 30.07
C LYS A 218 -15.29 -6.95 30.97
N PRO A 219 -15.68 -5.71 30.64
CA PRO A 219 -15.62 -4.61 31.60
C PRO A 219 -16.51 -4.89 32.82
N ASP A 220 -16.03 -4.53 34.01
CA ASP A 220 -16.86 -4.56 35.22
C ASP A 220 -17.88 -3.43 35.15
N ASP A 221 -19.14 -3.77 34.92
CA ASP A 221 -20.30 -2.89 34.85
C ASP A 221 -21.10 -2.84 36.15
N SER A 222 -20.63 -3.48 37.24
CA SER A 222 -21.36 -3.55 38.51
C SER A 222 -21.26 -2.31 39.39
N LYS A 223 -20.41 -1.35 39.00
CA LYS A 223 -20.10 -0.15 39.78
C LYS A 223 -19.94 1.05 38.88
N LEU A 224 -20.46 2.20 39.31
CA LEU A 224 -20.26 3.47 38.63
C LEU A 224 -18.78 3.85 38.58
N GLY A 225 -18.39 4.52 37.49
CA GLY A 225 -17.05 5.07 37.31
C GLY A 225 -16.22 4.35 36.26
N ALA A 226 -14.89 4.47 36.36
CA ALA A 226 -13.97 3.98 35.35
C ALA A 226 -13.82 2.46 35.41
N THR A 227 -13.89 1.82 34.25
CA THR A 227 -13.64 0.39 34.06
C THR A 227 -12.92 0.17 32.74
N GLN A 228 -12.51 -1.06 32.45
CA GLN A 228 -11.86 -1.40 31.19
C GLN A 228 -12.24 -2.81 30.74
N GLY A 229 -12.35 -3.01 29.44
CA GLY A 229 -12.49 -4.32 28.83
C GLY A 229 -11.32 -4.60 27.88
N LYS A 230 -11.06 -5.88 27.62
CA LYS A 230 -10.02 -6.29 26.67
C LYS A 230 -10.67 -7.00 25.49
N PHE A 231 -10.37 -6.53 24.30
CA PHE A 231 -10.96 -7.02 23.06
C PHE A 231 -9.85 -7.36 22.08
N VAL A 232 -10.10 -8.37 21.25
CA VAL A 232 -9.17 -8.77 20.20
C VAL A 232 -9.85 -8.49 18.89
N PHE A 233 -9.16 -7.74 18.04
CA PHE A 233 -9.59 -7.37 16.70
C PHE A 233 -8.70 -8.06 15.71
N SER A 234 -9.24 -8.50 14.58
CA SER A 234 -8.47 -9.18 13.54
C SER A 234 -9.00 -8.83 12.16
N ASP A 235 -8.09 -8.60 11.22
CA ASP A 235 -8.38 -8.63 9.79
C ASP A 235 -7.91 -9.97 9.18
N THR A 236 -7.71 -10.03 7.87
CA THR A 236 -7.26 -11.27 7.21
C THR A 236 -5.80 -11.65 7.49
N LYS A 237 -4.96 -10.73 7.96
CA LYS A 237 -3.51 -10.94 8.13
C LYS A 237 -3.01 -10.69 9.55
N TYR A 238 -3.64 -9.78 10.30
CA TYR A 238 -3.17 -9.28 11.58
C TYR A 238 -4.22 -9.42 12.67
N THR A 239 -3.73 -9.54 13.89
CA THR A 239 -4.54 -9.57 15.11
C THR A 239 -3.95 -8.58 16.12
N GLN A 240 -4.80 -7.78 16.74
CA GLN A 240 -4.42 -6.83 17.76
C GLN A 240 -5.34 -6.94 18.98
N ALA A 241 -4.76 -7.09 20.17
CA ALA A 241 -5.48 -6.98 21.43
C ALA A 241 -5.45 -5.52 21.92
N VAL A 242 -6.60 -4.99 22.28
CA VAL A 242 -6.78 -3.60 22.69
C VAL A 242 -7.51 -3.56 24.03
N VAL A 243 -6.95 -2.79 24.96
CA VAL A 243 -7.63 -2.44 26.22
C VAL A 243 -8.44 -1.18 25.96
N ILE A 244 -9.76 -1.30 26.12
CA ILE A 244 -10.71 -0.21 25.88
C ILE A 244 -11.15 0.32 27.25
N PRO A 245 -10.88 1.61 27.57
CA PRO A 245 -11.42 2.24 28.76
C PRO A 245 -12.90 2.56 28.57
N PHE A 246 -13.69 2.37 29.61
CA PHE A 246 -15.10 2.75 29.66
C PHE A 246 -15.38 3.57 30.91
N THR A 247 -16.45 4.37 30.85
CA THR A 247 -17.10 4.91 32.05
C THR A 247 -18.46 4.24 32.20
N VAL A 248 -18.69 3.58 33.33
CA VAL A 248 -19.98 3.07 33.75
C VAL A 248 -20.82 4.25 34.24
N VAL A 249 -21.98 4.41 33.62
CA VAL A 249 -22.94 5.47 33.93
C VAL A 249 -24.28 4.85 34.29
N ASP A 250 -25.07 5.61 35.04
CA ASP A 250 -26.49 5.36 35.20
C ASP A 250 -27.26 6.43 34.41
N THR A 251 -28.02 5.98 33.43
CA THR A 251 -28.93 6.81 32.63
C THR A 251 -30.34 6.23 32.57
N THR A 252 -30.57 5.09 33.22
CA THR A 252 -31.84 4.39 33.23
C THR A 252 -32.63 4.86 34.45
N PRO A 253 -33.83 5.41 34.29
CA PRO A 253 -34.60 5.86 35.45
C PRO A 253 -35.20 4.67 36.20
N PRO A 254 -35.36 4.78 37.53
CA PRO A 254 -35.93 3.74 38.37
C PRO A 254 -37.38 3.46 37.98
N THR A 255 -37.77 2.19 38.10
CA THR A 255 -39.10 1.72 37.71
C THR A 255 -39.93 1.30 38.92
N GLY A 256 -41.20 1.70 38.97
CA GLY A 256 -42.14 1.25 39.99
C GLY A 256 -43.59 1.48 39.57
N ARG A 257 -44.50 0.64 40.07
CA ARG A 257 -45.94 0.76 39.84
C ARG A 257 -46.70 0.83 41.17
N LEU A 258 -47.40 1.94 41.41
CA LEU A 258 -48.30 2.08 42.56
C LEU A 258 -49.48 1.11 42.46
N LYS A 259 -49.91 0.57 43.59
CA LYS A 259 -51.18 -0.15 43.72
C LYS A 259 -52.35 0.78 43.37
N ASP A 260 -53.36 0.27 42.71
CA ASP A 260 -54.60 1.03 42.41
C ASP A 260 -55.83 0.12 42.53
N PRO A 261 -56.77 0.36 43.49
CA PRO A 261 -56.81 1.48 44.43
C PRO A 261 -55.89 1.30 45.65
N LEU A 262 -55.31 2.41 46.12
CA LEU A 262 -54.61 2.50 47.41
C LEU A 262 -55.59 2.82 48.54
N THR A 263 -55.81 1.87 49.44
CA THR A 263 -56.61 2.06 50.66
C THR A 263 -55.69 2.07 51.88
N MET A 264 -55.81 3.11 52.72
CA MET A 264 -55.02 3.26 53.94
C MET A 264 -55.92 3.55 55.14
N GLU A 265 -55.56 3.00 56.30
CA GLU A 265 -56.22 3.29 57.56
C GLU A 265 -55.75 4.64 58.13
N LEU A 266 -56.67 5.36 58.77
CA LEU A 266 -56.35 6.64 59.38
C LEU A 266 -55.47 6.45 60.62
N GLY A 267 -54.37 7.20 60.70
CA GLY A 267 -53.43 7.17 61.82
C GLY A 267 -52.31 6.13 61.69
N THR A 268 -52.28 5.32 60.63
CA THR A 268 -51.16 4.44 60.31
C THR A 268 -50.17 5.11 59.35
N LEU A 269 -48.87 5.02 59.68
CA LEU A 269 -47.78 5.39 58.78
C LEU A 269 -47.46 4.18 57.89
N PRO A 270 -47.67 4.26 56.56
CA PRO A 270 -47.33 3.15 55.68
C PRO A 270 -45.83 3.02 55.50
N ASN A 271 -45.36 1.80 55.23
CA ASN A 271 -44.09 1.60 54.57
C ASN A 271 -44.27 1.96 53.09
N LEU A 272 -43.43 2.84 52.55
CA LEU A 272 -43.59 3.35 51.19
C LEU A 272 -43.43 2.26 50.13
N VAL A 273 -42.58 1.24 50.39
CA VAL A 273 -42.40 0.09 49.50
C VAL A 273 -43.70 -0.70 49.33
N ASP A 274 -44.49 -0.83 50.41
CA ASP A 274 -45.75 -1.60 50.40
C ASP A 274 -46.84 -0.92 49.56
N LEU A 275 -46.64 0.34 49.14
CA LEU A 275 -47.58 1.08 48.29
C LEU A 275 -47.46 0.69 46.81
N PHE A 276 -46.43 -0.06 46.43
CA PHE A 276 -46.19 -0.53 45.07
C PHE A 276 -46.64 -1.99 44.87
N ASP A 277 -46.98 -2.35 43.63
CA ASP A 277 -47.35 -3.72 43.23
C ASP A 277 -46.18 -4.70 43.40
N TYR A 278 -44.95 -4.18 43.30
CA TYR A 278 -43.67 -4.85 43.52
C TYR A 278 -42.66 -3.82 44.03
N GLU A 279 -41.58 -4.26 44.67
CA GLU A 279 -40.50 -3.38 45.14
C GLU A 279 -39.91 -2.61 43.94
N PRO A 280 -39.89 -1.26 43.96
CA PRO A 280 -39.25 -0.47 42.91
C PRO A 280 -37.80 -0.88 42.72
N TYR A 281 -37.34 -0.91 41.48
CA TYR A 281 -35.99 -1.32 41.14
C TYR A 281 -35.44 -0.46 40.00
N ASP A 282 -34.12 -0.33 39.98
CA ASP A 282 -33.36 0.20 38.85
C ASP A 282 -32.23 -0.77 38.43
N ASN A 283 -31.76 -0.69 37.18
CA ASN A 283 -30.57 -1.37 36.63
C ASN A 283 -30.13 -2.64 37.36
N ASP A 284 -30.90 -3.72 37.17
CA ASP A 284 -30.64 -5.04 37.78
C ASP A 284 -30.53 -5.01 39.32
N TRP A 285 -31.49 -4.33 39.97
CA TRP A 285 -31.77 -4.30 41.42
C TRP A 285 -30.89 -3.35 42.24
N GLN A 286 -30.52 -2.20 41.69
CA GLN A 286 -30.12 -1.07 42.51
C GLN A 286 -31.23 -0.72 43.51
N THR A 287 -30.82 -0.34 44.73
CA THR A 287 -31.75 0.15 45.75
C THR A 287 -32.33 1.47 45.26
N VAL A 288 -33.65 1.57 45.18
CA VAL A 288 -34.33 2.80 44.79
C VAL A 288 -34.83 3.51 46.05
N ASP A 289 -34.47 4.79 46.20
CA ASP A 289 -35.01 5.62 47.25
C ASP A 289 -36.43 6.08 46.88
N ILE A 290 -37.37 5.88 47.81
CA ILE A 290 -38.76 6.28 47.65
C ILE A 290 -39.02 7.52 48.50
N LEU A 291 -39.17 8.66 47.84
CA LEU A 291 -39.49 9.92 48.50
C LEU A 291 -40.98 10.22 48.38
N SER A 292 -41.59 10.64 49.49
CA SER A 292 -42.97 11.12 49.51
C SER A 292 -43.01 12.63 49.69
N SER A 293 -43.71 13.33 48.79
CA SER A 293 -44.05 14.75 49.00
C SER A 293 -45.23 14.93 49.96
N PHE A 294 -45.91 13.84 50.33
CA PHE A 294 -47.06 13.83 51.22
C PHE A 294 -46.66 13.45 52.66
N ASP A 295 -47.07 14.27 53.63
CA ASP A 295 -46.96 13.94 55.07
C ASP A 295 -48.10 13.02 55.48
N PHE A 296 -47.83 11.72 55.57
CA PHE A 296 -48.80 10.70 55.97
C PHE A 296 -49.37 10.91 57.39
N LYS A 297 -48.76 11.74 58.25
CA LYS A 297 -49.35 12.10 59.55
C LYS A 297 -50.56 13.03 59.41
N GLN A 298 -50.69 13.72 58.28
CA GLN A 298 -51.78 14.64 58.00
C GLN A 298 -52.89 14.00 57.17
N LEU A 299 -52.89 12.67 57.03
CA LEU A 299 -53.93 11.94 56.31
C LEU A 299 -55.31 12.24 56.94
N LYS A 300 -56.28 12.55 56.08
CA LYS A 300 -57.67 12.89 56.40
C LYS A 300 -58.57 11.94 55.65
N LYS A 301 -59.77 11.72 56.19
CA LYS A 301 -60.79 10.89 55.55
C LYS A 301 -61.17 11.47 54.18
N GLY A 302 -61.21 10.62 53.15
CA GLY A 302 -61.58 10.99 51.77
C GLY A 302 -60.47 10.65 50.77
N THR A 303 -60.70 10.98 49.51
CA THR A 303 -59.70 10.78 48.44
C THR A 303 -58.69 11.91 48.46
N GLN A 304 -57.41 11.58 48.49
CA GLN A 304 -56.30 12.54 48.45
C GLN A 304 -55.29 12.14 47.38
N PRO A 305 -54.76 13.10 46.61
CA PRO A 305 -53.66 12.83 45.70
C PRO A 305 -52.37 12.58 46.49
N ILE A 306 -51.66 11.52 46.13
CA ILE A 306 -50.33 11.21 46.68
C ILE A 306 -49.39 11.11 45.49
N GLN A 307 -48.21 11.72 45.62
CA GLN A 307 -47.14 11.60 44.66
C GLN A 307 -45.92 11.04 45.39
N LEU A 308 -45.38 9.95 44.84
CA LEU A 308 -44.10 9.40 45.23
C LEU A 308 -43.09 9.65 44.10
N ILE A 309 -41.86 9.92 44.47
CA ILE A 309 -40.72 10.11 43.56
C ILE A 309 -39.77 8.94 43.82
N LEU A 310 -39.28 8.35 42.73
CA LEU A 310 -38.24 7.32 42.74
C LEU A 310 -36.92 7.99 42.34
N GLU A 311 -35.88 7.82 43.16
CA GLU A 311 -34.53 8.33 42.91
C GLU A 311 -33.48 7.22 43.10
N ASP A 312 -32.37 7.33 42.37
CA ASP A 312 -31.19 6.43 42.46
C ASP A 312 -30.17 6.92 43.50
#